data_AF-A0A0P0ISF0-F1
#
_entry.id   AF-A0A0P0ISF0-F1
#
_cell.length_a   1.000
_cell.length_b   1.000
_cell.length_c   1.000
_cell.angle_alpha   90.00
_cell.angle_beta   90.00
_cell.angle_gamma   90.00
#
_symmetry.space_group_name_H-M   'P 1'
#
loop_
_entity.id
_entity.type
_entity.pdbx_description
1 polymer ?
#
loop_
_entity_poly.entity_id
_entity_poly.type
_entity_poly.pdbx_seq_one_letter_code
_entity_poly.pdbx_strand_id
1 'polypeptide(L)'
;VRHMANGYSTLAAVVSNPDNLPTLQNDFDRAFWRQHAFIDPFVAAVWDYFQTNRTSCYLEKWREWIDGDWIGSYIERLAPFGLKVPSGYAAARDRVAWLGHTAAMVAFAAWPLQFWRFDPLTARDMDWFENKYPGW
;
A
#
# COMPACT_ATOMS: atom_id res chain seq x y z
N VAL A 1 10.91 -15.34 -1.28
CA VAL A 1 11.87 -15.28 -0.14
C VAL A 1 13.28 -14.86 -0.55
N ARG A 2 13.94 -15.46 -1.57
CA ARG A 2 15.32 -15.10 -1.97
C ARG A 2 15.53 -13.62 -2.31
N HIS A 3 14.60 -12.98 -3.02
CA HIS A 3 14.71 -11.55 -3.35
C HIS A 3 14.60 -10.63 -2.12
N MET A 4 13.72 -10.97 -1.16
CA MET A 4 13.60 -10.21 0.09
C MET A 4 14.84 -10.37 0.98
N ALA A 5 15.41 -11.59 1.02
CA ALA A 5 16.67 -11.84 1.72
C ALA A 5 17.81 -11.03 1.13
N ASN A 6 17.90 -10.92 -0.20
CA ASN A 6 18.90 -10.07 -0.85
C ASN A 6 18.74 -8.61 -0.41
N GLY A 7 17.52 -8.07 -0.43
CA GLY A 7 17.26 -6.70 0.02
C GLY A 7 17.66 -6.47 1.48
N TYR A 8 17.32 -7.40 2.37
CA TYR A 8 17.71 -7.33 3.78
C TYR A 8 19.24 -7.35 3.95
N SER A 9 19.94 -8.26 3.26
CA SER A 9 21.40 -8.32 3.30
C SER A 9 22.06 -7.05 2.76
N THR A 10 21.49 -6.44 1.71
CA THR A 10 21.95 -5.14 1.20
C THR A 10 21.78 -4.04 2.25
N LEU A 11 20.60 -3.94 2.89
CA LEU A 11 20.34 -2.94 3.92
C LEU A 11 21.27 -3.12 5.12
N ALA A 12 21.44 -4.36 5.59
CA ALA A 12 22.36 -4.70 6.67
C ALA A 12 23.82 -4.32 6.33
N ALA A 13 24.26 -4.54 5.08
CA ALA A 13 25.60 -4.14 4.63
C ALA A 13 25.75 -2.62 4.58
N VAL A 14 24.77 -1.88 4.06
CA VAL A 14 24.83 -0.42 3.94
C VAL A 14 24.81 0.24 5.31
N VAL A 15 23.95 -0.22 6.22
CA VAL A 15 23.79 0.38 7.54
C VAL A 15 24.90 -0.01 8.52
N SER A 16 25.74 -0.99 8.17
CA SER A 16 26.95 -1.31 8.94
C SER A 16 27.95 -0.15 9.00
N ASN A 17 27.89 0.78 8.04
CA ASN A 17 28.56 2.08 8.13
C ASN A 17 27.56 3.13 8.66
N PRO A 18 27.76 3.69 9.86
CA PRO A 18 26.83 4.64 10.48
C PRO A 18 26.66 5.93 9.68
N ASP A 19 27.64 6.33 8.87
CA ASP A 19 27.57 7.55 8.04
C ASP A 19 26.49 7.45 6.95
N ASN A 20 26.08 6.23 6.59
CA ASN A 20 25.05 6.00 5.57
C ASN A 20 23.62 6.19 6.10
N LEU A 21 23.41 6.13 7.42
CA LEU A 21 22.08 6.09 8.00
C LEU A 21 21.19 7.29 7.60
N PRO A 22 21.66 8.55 7.61
CA PRO A 22 20.82 9.69 7.22
C PRO A 22 20.35 9.62 5.76
N THR A 23 21.25 9.22 4.85
CA THR A 23 20.94 9.06 3.42
C THR A 23 19.99 7.90 3.21
N LEU A 24 20.27 6.76 3.87
CA LEU A 24 19.44 5.57 3.77
C LEU A 24 18.01 5.84 4.24
N GLN A 25 17.83 6.55 5.35
CA GLN A 25 16.50 6.90 5.85
C GLN A 25 15.73 7.75 4.83
N ASN A 26 16.37 8.74 4.21
CA ASN A 26 15.74 9.60 3.21
C ASN A 26 15.32 8.81 1.96
N ASP A 27 16.18 7.89 1.50
CA ASP A 27 15.84 7.02 0.38
C ASP A 27 14.69 6.07 0.72
N PHE A 28 14.62 5.59 1.95
CA PHE A 28 13.54 4.74 2.43
C PHE A 28 12.21 5.48 2.52
N ASP A 29 12.22 6.71 3.05
CA ASP A 29 11.05 7.59 3.10
C ASP A 29 10.49 7.86 1.69
N ARG A 30 11.38 8.17 0.74
CA ARG A 30 11.01 8.41 -0.66
C ARG A 30 10.50 7.15 -1.34
N ALA A 31 11.18 6.02 -1.14
CA ALA A 31 10.79 4.75 -1.74
C ALA A 31 9.41 4.31 -1.25
N PHE A 32 9.18 4.34 0.06
CA PHE A 32 7.87 4.05 0.64
C PHE A 32 6.78 4.95 0.04
N TRP A 33 7.00 6.26 0.02
CA TRP A 33 5.99 7.19 -0.48
C TRP A 33 5.67 6.99 -1.96
N ARG A 34 6.68 6.75 -2.81
CA ARG A 34 6.46 6.48 -4.24
C ARG A 34 5.65 5.22 -4.47
N GLN A 35 5.93 4.16 -3.71
CA GLN A 35 5.17 2.92 -3.80
C GLN A 35 3.73 3.12 -3.33
N HIS A 36 3.53 3.73 -2.15
CA HIS A 36 2.19 4.07 -1.64
C HIS A 36 1.38 4.92 -2.64
N ALA A 37 1.98 5.99 -3.17
CA ALA A 37 1.27 6.95 -4.00
C ALA A 37 0.73 6.38 -5.32
N PHE A 38 1.31 5.27 -5.82
CA PHE A 38 0.87 4.64 -7.06
C PHE A 38 0.27 3.24 -6.87
N ILE A 39 0.94 2.38 -6.12
CA ILE A 39 0.52 0.97 -5.97
C ILE A 39 -0.76 0.88 -5.15
N ASP A 40 -0.88 1.63 -4.06
CA ASP A 40 -2.06 1.52 -3.20
C ASP A 40 -3.37 1.95 -3.89
N PRO A 41 -3.46 3.10 -4.60
CA PRO A 41 -4.69 3.44 -5.33
C PRO A 41 -5.00 2.40 -6.41
N PHE A 42 -3.98 1.93 -7.12
CA PHE A 42 -4.15 0.96 -8.20
C PHE A 42 -4.63 -0.39 -7.69
N VAL A 43 -3.94 -0.97 -6.70
CA VAL A 43 -4.29 -2.28 -6.15
C VAL A 43 -5.62 -2.19 -5.42
N ALA A 44 -5.89 -1.13 -4.65
CA ALA A 44 -7.19 -0.96 -4.00
C ALA A 44 -8.36 -0.95 -5.00
N ALA A 45 -8.23 -0.20 -6.10
CA ALA A 45 -9.25 -0.17 -7.14
C ALA A 45 -9.46 -1.57 -7.78
N VAL A 46 -8.37 -2.26 -8.14
CA VAL A 46 -8.46 -3.61 -8.73
C VAL A 46 -9.04 -4.61 -7.73
N TRP A 47 -8.59 -4.57 -6.48
CA TRP A 47 -8.97 -5.52 -5.43
C TRP A 47 -10.45 -5.38 -5.08
N ASP A 48 -10.91 -4.16 -4.84
CA ASP A 48 -12.26 -3.93 -4.34
C ASP A 48 -13.30 -3.74 -5.46
N TYR A 49 -12.94 -3.23 -6.64
CA TYR A 49 -13.95 -2.94 -7.68
C TYR A 49 -14.02 -4.00 -8.79
N PHE A 50 -12.93 -4.70 -9.09
CA PHE A 50 -12.88 -5.58 -10.28
C PHE A 50 -13.17 -7.05 -9.94
N GLN A 51 -13.68 -7.32 -8.74
CA GLN A 51 -14.03 -8.66 -8.27
C GLN A 51 -15.52 -8.77 -7.95
N THR A 52 -16.18 -9.82 -8.42
CA THR A 52 -17.59 -10.09 -8.08
C THR A 52 -17.74 -10.71 -6.68
N ASN A 53 -16.84 -11.62 -6.30
CA ASN A 53 -16.89 -12.33 -5.02
C ASN A 53 -15.67 -11.95 -4.19
N ARG A 54 -15.88 -11.04 -3.23
CA ARG A 54 -14.84 -10.49 -2.36
C ARG A 54 -14.78 -11.24 -1.04
N THR A 55 -13.60 -11.63 -0.61
CA THR A 55 -13.37 -12.26 0.70
C THR A 55 -12.87 -11.29 1.76
N SER A 56 -12.23 -10.20 1.33
CA SER A 56 -11.66 -9.14 2.18
C SER A 56 -11.63 -7.84 1.39
N CYS A 57 -11.59 -6.71 2.08
CA CYS A 57 -11.34 -5.42 1.42
C CYS A 57 -9.86 -5.06 1.42
N TYR A 58 -9.46 -4.17 0.52
CA TYR A 58 -8.07 -3.74 0.42
C TYR A 58 -7.57 -3.07 1.69
N LEU A 59 -8.40 -2.30 2.40
CA LEU A 59 -7.99 -1.68 3.68
C LEU A 59 -7.59 -2.73 4.73
N GLU A 60 -8.32 -3.85 4.84
CA GLU A 60 -7.95 -4.96 5.72
C GLU A 60 -6.59 -5.54 5.28
N LYS A 61 -6.39 -5.73 3.98
CA LYS A 61 -5.14 -6.29 3.43
C LYS A 61 -3.96 -5.35 3.55
N TRP A 62 -4.17 -4.05 3.41
CA TRP A 62 -3.13 -3.06 3.61
C TRP A 62 -2.66 -3.03 5.06
N ARG A 63 -3.59 -3.13 6.03
CA ARG A 63 -3.22 -3.26 7.45
C ARG A 63 -2.46 -4.57 7.72
N GLU A 64 -2.86 -5.67 7.11
CA GLU A 64 -2.13 -6.94 7.23
C GLU A 64 -0.70 -6.81 6.68
N TRP A 65 -0.56 -6.40 5.42
CA TRP A 65 0.71 -6.41 4.70
C TRP A 65 1.65 -5.26 5.08
N ILE A 66 1.11 -4.07 5.32
CA ILE A 66 1.91 -2.87 5.59
C ILE A 66 2.04 -2.64 7.10
N ASP A 67 0.95 -2.51 7.85
CA ASP A 67 1.04 -2.27 9.31
C ASP A 67 1.67 -3.49 10.01
N GLY A 68 1.14 -4.69 9.73
CA GLY A 68 1.57 -5.94 10.37
C GLY A 68 2.91 -6.44 9.84
N ASP A 69 2.94 -6.88 8.59
CA ASP A 69 4.07 -7.64 8.06
C ASP A 69 5.29 -6.75 7.76
N TRP A 70 5.07 -5.62 7.08
CA TRP A 70 6.19 -4.78 6.65
C TRP A 70 6.72 -3.90 7.77
N ILE A 71 5.87 -3.07 8.39
CA ILE A 71 6.28 -2.20 9.52
C ILE A 71 6.58 -3.04 10.76
N GLY A 72 5.62 -3.84 11.22
CA GLY A 72 5.69 -4.62 12.46
C GLY A 72 6.54 -5.89 12.38
N SER A 73 7.21 -6.18 11.26
CA SER A 73 8.17 -7.29 11.20
C SER A 73 9.44 -6.94 10.43
N TYR A 74 9.32 -6.51 9.18
CA TYR A 74 10.50 -6.28 8.35
C TYR A 74 11.29 -5.04 8.81
N ILE A 75 10.63 -3.91 9.02
CA ILE A 75 11.27 -2.65 9.45
C ILE A 75 11.72 -2.72 10.91
N GLU A 76 10.94 -3.35 11.78
CA GLU A 76 11.33 -3.54 13.18
C GLU A 76 12.67 -4.27 13.33
N ARG A 77 12.97 -5.26 12.47
CA ARG A 77 14.27 -5.95 12.45
C ARG A 77 15.45 -5.05 12.08
N LEU A 78 15.18 -3.91 11.45
CA LEU A 78 16.20 -2.92 11.08
C LEU A 78 16.35 -1.80 12.12
N ALA A 79 15.46 -1.73 13.12
CA ALA A 79 15.52 -0.75 14.20
C ALA A 79 16.85 -0.75 15.00
N PRO A 80 17.49 -1.91 15.28
CA PRO A 80 18.81 -1.93 15.95
C PRO A 80 19.91 -1.20 15.18
N PHE A 81 19.74 -0.99 13.87
CA PHE A 81 20.68 -0.23 13.03
C PHE A 81 20.29 1.26 12.92
N GLY A 82 19.30 1.71 13.67
CA GLY A 82 18.86 3.11 13.72
C GLY A 82 17.87 3.51 12.62
N LEU A 83 17.46 2.58 11.73
CA LEU A 83 16.44 2.85 10.73
C LEU A 83 15.07 2.99 11.40
N LYS A 84 14.31 3.99 10.98
CA LYS A 84 12.98 4.31 11.51
C LYS A 84 11.89 3.99 10.50
N VAL A 85 10.67 3.82 11.00
CA VAL A 85 9.46 3.80 10.19
C VAL A 85 9.43 5.01 9.25
N PRO A 86 9.08 4.84 7.96
CA PRO A 86 9.03 5.94 7.02
C PRO A 86 8.20 7.12 7.52
N SER A 87 8.71 8.33 7.38
CA SER A 87 8.01 9.54 7.85
C SER A 87 6.62 9.73 7.24
N GLY A 88 6.40 9.27 6.00
CA GLY A 88 5.12 9.32 5.30
C GLY A 88 4.10 8.25 5.70
N TYR A 89 4.45 7.31 6.58
CA TYR A 89 3.58 6.17 6.90
C TYR A 89 2.24 6.56 7.53
N ALA A 90 2.23 7.50 8.48
CA ALA A 90 0.99 7.95 9.12
C ALA A 90 0.02 8.55 8.08
N ALA A 91 0.52 9.43 7.21
CA ALA A 91 -0.28 10.01 6.14
C ALA A 91 -0.77 8.96 5.13
N ALA A 92 0.04 7.94 4.84
CA ALA A 92 -0.37 6.83 3.98
C ALA A 92 -1.53 6.03 4.59
N ARG A 93 -1.44 5.74 5.89
CA ARG A 93 -2.47 5.04 6.65
C ARG A 93 -3.80 5.78 6.69
N ASP A 94 -3.76 7.11 6.83
CA ASP A 94 -4.97 7.94 6.82
C ASP A 94 -5.63 7.98 5.44
N ARG A 95 -4.83 7.89 4.37
CA ARG A 95 -5.29 7.98 2.98
C ARG A 95 -5.88 6.68 2.45
N VAL A 96 -5.35 5.54 2.87
CA VAL A 96 -5.62 4.25 2.21
C VAL A 96 -7.09 3.84 2.24
N ALA A 97 -7.85 4.31 3.23
CA ALA A 97 -9.28 4.08 3.31
C ALA A 97 -10.08 4.66 2.13
N TRP A 98 -9.58 5.71 1.46
CA TRP A 98 -10.33 6.44 0.42
C TRP A 98 -9.62 6.55 -0.92
N LEU A 99 -8.30 6.37 -0.91
CA LEU A 99 -7.43 6.50 -2.08
C LEU A 99 -7.85 5.58 -3.24
N GLY A 100 -8.17 4.32 -2.94
CA GLY A 100 -8.64 3.35 -3.92
C GLY A 100 -9.98 3.71 -4.54
N HIS A 101 -10.91 4.20 -3.74
CA HIS A 101 -12.23 4.63 -4.21
C HIS A 101 -12.12 5.83 -5.15
N THR A 102 -11.26 6.80 -4.81
CA THR A 102 -10.96 7.94 -5.69
C THR A 102 -10.35 7.47 -7.02
N ALA A 103 -9.40 6.53 -6.97
CA ALA A 103 -8.79 5.96 -8.17
C ALA A 103 -9.81 5.20 -9.03
N ALA A 104 -10.73 4.46 -8.41
CA ALA A 104 -11.82 3.80 -9.11
C ALA A 104 -12.72 4.84 -9.80
N MET A 105 -13.16 5.90 -9.13
CA MET A 105 -13.97 6.96 -9.77
C MET A 105 -13.32 7.50 -11.05
N VAL A 106 -12.01 7.77 -11.01
CA VAL A 106 -11.25 8.21 -12.19
C VAL A 106 -11.20 7.11 -13.26
N ALA A 107 -10.97 5.85 -12.87
CA ALA A 107 -10.93 4.73 -13.81
C ALA A 107 -12.29 4.52 -14.50
N PHE A 108 -13.40 4.57 -13.77
CA PHE A 108 -14.76 4.45 -14.31
C PHE A 108 -15.09 5.63 -15.24
N ALA A 109 -14.73 6.86 -14.87
CA ALA A 109 -14.94 8.04 -15.71
C ALA A 109 -14.10 8.01 -17.00
N ALA A 110 -12.87 7.51 -16.92
CA ALA A 110 -11.92 7.44 -18.02
C ALA A 110 -11.98 6.12 -18.83
N TRP A 111 -13.07 5.35 -18.70
CA TRP A 111 -13.22 4.05 -19.37
C TRP A 111 -12.94 4.04 -20.88
N PRO A 112 -13.24 5.09 -21.68
CA PRO A 112 -12.95 5.06 -23.12
C PRO A 112 -11.46 5.10 -23.46
N LEU A 113 -10.60 5.45 -22.50
CA LEU A 113 -9.15 5.55 -22.65
C LEU A 113 -8.42 4.27 -22.26
N GLN A 114 -9.14 3.22 -21.88
CA GLN A 114 -8.58 2.00 -21.30
C GLN A 114 -8.73 0.81 -22.24
N PHE A 115 -7.86 -0.19 -22.05
CA PHE A 115 -7.86 -1.44 -22.82
C PHE A 115 -8.45 -2.62 -22.05
N TRP A 116 -9.07 -2.37 -20.90
CA TRP A 116 -9.76 -3.36 -20.07
C TRP A 116 -11.21 -2.96 -19.83
N ARG A 117 -12.02 -3.91 -19.35
CA ARG A 117 -13.43 -3.69 -18.98
C ARG A 117 -13.62 -3.96 -17.49
N PHE A 118 -14.59 -3.27 -16.92
CA PHE A 118 -15.14 -3.54 -15.59
C PHE A 118 -16.65 -3.48 -15.68
N ASP A 119 -17.30 -4.22 -14.79
CA ASP A 119 -18.74 -4.21 -14.68
C ASP A 119 -19.22 -2.99 -13.87
N PRO A 120 -20.40 -2.43 -14.18
CA PRO A 120 -21.00 -1.42 -13.33
C PRO A 120 -21.32 -2.00 -11.95
N LEU A 121 -21.21 -1.16 -10.91
CA LEU A 121 -21.55 -1.56 -9.55
C LEU A 121 -23.04 -1.88 -9.42
N THR A 122 -23.34 -2.92 -8.68
CA THR A 122 -24.70 -3.34 -8.32
C THR A 122 -25.06 -2.88 -6.91
N ALA A 123 -26.33 -2.98 -6.54
CA ALA A 123 -26.78 -2.72 -5.15
C ALA A 123 -26.02 -3.59 -4.13
N ARG A 124 -25.76 -4.86 -4.46
CA ARG A 124 -24.95 -5.76 -3.61
C ARG A 124 -23.54 -5.23 -3.39
N ASP A 125 -22.93 -4.62 -4.41
CA ASP A 125 -21.59 -4.04 -4.28
C ASP A 125 -21.64 -2.81 -3.38
N MET A 126 -22.63 -1.95 -3.57
CA MET A 126 -22.82 -0.74 -2.74
C MET A 126 -23.01 -1.10 -1.26
N ASP A 127 -23.86 -2.07 -0.95
CA ASP A 127 -24.06 -2.56 0.43
C ASP A 127 -22.76 -3.11 1.05
N TRP A 128 -21.96 -3.82 0.24
CA TRP A 128 -20.67 -4.34 0.68
C TRP A 128 -19.66 -3.21 0.94
N PHE A 129 -19.62 -2.19 0.08
CA PHE A 129 -18.76 -1.04 0.27
C PHE A 129 -19.13 -0.26 1.52
N GLU A 130 -20.41 0.06 1.75
CA GLU A 130 -20.84 0.76 2.97
C GLU A 130 -20.54 -0.06 4.24
N ASN A 131 -20.64 -1.40 4.17
CA ASN A 131 -20.26 -2.26 5.29
C ASN A 131 -18.75 -2.22 5.60
N LYS A 132 -17.90 -2.22 4.57
CA LYS A 132 -16.44 -2.27 4.72
C LYS A 132 -15.79 -0.90 4.90
N TYR A 133 -16.44 0.13 4.38
CA TYR A 133 -16.01 1.52 4.36
C TYR A 133 -17.22 2.42 4.68
N PRO A 134 -17.63 2.52 5.96
CA PRO A 134 -18.78 3.34 6.33
C PRO A 134 -18.64 4.80 5.86
N GLY A 135 -19.62 5.29 5.12
CA GLY A 135 -19.60 6.60 4.46
C GLY A 135 -19.09 6.59 3.02
N TRP A 136 -18.99 5.41 2.40
CA TRP A 136 -18.66 5.24 0.99
C TRP A 136 -19.81 5.64 0.07
#